data_AF-A0A831PJZ3-F1
#
_entry.id   AF-A0A831PJZ3-F1
#
_cell.length_a   1.000
_cell.length_b   1.000
_cell.length_c   1.000
_cell.angle_alpha   90.00
_cell.angle_beta   90.00
_cell.angle_gamma   90.00
#
_symmetry.space_group_name_H-M   'P 1'
#
loop_
_entity.id
_entity.type
_entity.pdbx_description
1 polymer ?
#
loop_
_entity_poly.entity_id
_entity_poly.type
_entity_poly.pdbx_seq_one_letter_code
_entity_poly.pdbx_strand_id
1 'polypeptide(L)'
;LDCLQLLHCHLGSQIPNIRDIRSAVMEACHFYVNLVGEGAAMGFLDFGGGLAVDYLGSRSNHTQSMNYTVAEYCADIVEVIMETLEPHGIAHPTIVTESGRPTVAYYSLLLFNIFDVTRFEPTPLPSADEISEEDPLIRNLFETLQQLKADRVQHCYNNTVFYRDELRELFKRGRISLRSRALAENLVLQIFRRIAELLDNLGDEAPPELRGLREQLADIYYGNLSVFQSLPDHWAIDQVFPVMPIHRLDEKPSRDAIIADITCDSDGRIDSFIDAHGTCKTLPLHPIDPEKEDYFVGVFLVGAYQETLGDLHNLFGDTDVASVRINADGSFDITRETEGDSIADILKYVQYNPKDLLERFRDTAEQAVRRGAITVAERREIVDCFAAGLRGYSYYES
;
A
#
# COMPACT_ATOMS: atom_id res chain seq x y z
N LEU A 1 33.81 2.63 -38.64
CA LEU A 1 33.35 1.53 -37.73
C LEU A 1 34.25 1.41 -36.51
N ASP A 2 35.51 1.82 -36.64
CA ASP A 2 36.48 2.12 -35.60
C ASP A 2 35.97 2.95 -34.39
N CYS A 3 35.00 3.84 -34.57
CA CYS A 3 34.40 4.62 -33.48
C CYS A 3 33.27 3.90 -32.72
N LEU A 4 32.75 2.78 -33.23
CA LEU A 4 31.71 2.00 -32.55
C LEU A 4 32.36 1.06 -31.54
N GLN A 5 32.19 1.36 -30.26
CA GLN A 5 32.88 0.68 -29.15
C GLN A 5 31.93 -0.01 -28.16
N LEU A 6 30.64 0.31 -28.17
CA LEU A 6 29.67 -0.16 -27.20
C LEU A 6 28.43 -0.70 -27.89
N LEU A 7 28.01 -1.91 -27.50
CA LEU A 7 26.69 -2.46 -27.80
C LEU A 7 25.85 -2.41 -26.52
N HIS A 8 24.66 -1.81 -26.62
CA HIS A 8 23.69 -1.73 -25.53
C HIS A 8 22.44 -2.53 -25.89
N CYS A 9 21.92 -3.31 -24.94
CA CYS A 9 20.58 -3.87 -24.99
C CYS A 9 19.88 -3.67 -23.64
N HIS A 10 18.55 -3.53 -23.65
CA HIS A 10 17.77 -3.41 -22.42
C HIS A 10 16.50 -4.25 -22.53
N LEU A 11 16.34 -5.22 -21.62
CA LEU A 11 15.18 -6.12 -21.60
C LEU A 11 13.94 -5.49 -20.93
N GLY A 12 14.14 -4.44 -20.13
CA GLY A 12 13.16 -3.88 -19.22
C GLY A 12 13.58 -3.99 -17.76
N SER A 13 12.74 -3.50 -16.85
CA SER A 13 12.93 -3.60 -15.40
C SER A 13 12.27 -4.88 -14.85
N GLN A 14 12.80 -5.40 -13.74
CA GLN A 14 12.18 -6.49 -12.96
C GLN A 14 11.96 -7.76 -13.81
N ILE A 15 13.04 -8.34 -14.36
CA ILE A 15 12.96 -9.61 -15.12
C ILE A 15 13.00 -10.77 -14.12
N PRO A 16 11.90 -11.54 -13.94
CA PRO A 16 11.80 -12.50 -12.83
C PRO A 16 12.48 -13.84 -13.14
N ASN A 17 12.71 -14.16 -14.41
CA ASN A 17 13.18 -15.46 -14.84
C ASN A 17 14.55 -15.36 -15.51
N ILE A 18 15.54 -16.06 -14.93
CA ILE A 18 16.93 -16.07 -15.39
C ILE A 18 17.09 -16.56 -16.84
N ARG A 19 16.20 -17.44 -17.31
CA ARG A 19 16.27 -17.97 -18.69
C ARG A 19 16.07 -16.88 -19.74
N ASP A 20 15.22 -15.90 -19.44
CA ASP A 20 14.92 -14.80 -20.35
C ASP A 20 16.13 -13.86 -20.46
N ILE A 21 16.81 -13.62 -19.33
CA ILE A 21 18.09 -12.90 -19.28
C ILE A 21 19.14 -13.64 -20.10
N ARG A 22 19.32 -14.94 -19.86
CA ARG A 22 20.31 -15.77 -20.58
C ARG A 22 20.07 -15.76 -22.09
N SER A 23 18.81 -15.86 -22.52
CA SER A 23 18.44 -15.81 -23.94
C SER A 23 18.78 -14.47 -24.59
N ALA A 24 18.45 -13.35 -23.92
CA ALA A 24 18.73 -12.02 -24.45
C ALA A 24 20.24 -11.70 -24.48
N VAL A 25 20.98 -12.13 -23.46
CA VAL A 25 22.45 -12.03 -23.42
C VAL A 25 23.05 -12.80 -24.60
N MET A 26 22.57 -14.00 -24.88
CA MET A 26 23.04 -14.82 -26.00
C MET A 26 22.81 -14.13 -27.35
N GLU A 27 21.61 -13.56 -27.55
CA GLU A 27 21.31 -12.79 -28.75
C GLU A 27 22.22 -11.55 -28.88
N ALA A 28 22.39 -10.79 -27.80
CA ALA A 28 23.27 -9.62 -27.77
C ALA A 28 24.73 -9.99 -28.06
N CYS A 29 25.22 -11.11 -27.54
CA CYS A 29 26.55 -11.63 -27.85
C CYS A 29 26.69 -11.97 -29.35
N HIS A 30 25.67 -12.55 -29.98
CA HIS A 30 25.71 -12.79 -31.42
C HIS A 30 25.73 -11.48 -32.22
N PHE A 31 24.96 -10.46 -31.83
CA PHE A 31 25.08 -9.13 -32.43
C PHE A 31 26.50 -8.56 -32.28
N TYR A 32 27.08 -8.68 -31.08
CA TYR A 32 28.44 -8.23 -30.81
C TYR A 32 29.47 -8.93 -31.72
N VAL A 33 29.40 -10.26 -31.84
CA VAL A 33 30.27 -11.05 -32.73
C VAL A 33 30.17 -10.58 -34.18
N ASN A 34 28.95 -10.38 -34.69
CA ASN A 34 28.74 -9.93 -36.06
C ASN A 34 29.27 -8.50 -36.28
N LEU A 35 29.09 -7.59 -35.32
CA LEU A 35 29.63 -6.22 -35.41
C LEU A 35 31.17 -6.22 -35.47
N VAL A 36 31.83 -7.06 -34.66
CA VAL A 36 33.29 -7.25 -34.75
C VAL A 36 33.67 -7.82 -36.12
N GLY A 37 32.89 -8.78 -36.65
CA GLY A 37 33.08 -9.34 -37.99
C GLY A 37 33.00 -8.32 -39.12
N GLU A 38 32.12 -7.32 -39.00
CA GLU A 38 31.99 -6.19 -39.93
C GLU A 38 33.09 -5.12 -39.76
N GLY A 39 33.98 -5.28 -38.77
CA GLY A 39 35.11 -4.38 -38.50
C GLY A 39 34.83 -3.26 -37.50
N ALA A 40 33.79 -3.38 -36.67
CA ALA A 40 33.62 -2.49 -35.51
C ALA A 40 34.71 -2.77 -34.45
N ALA A 41 35.22 -1.71 -33.82
CA ALA A 41 36.24 -1.85 -32.78
C ALA A 41 35.72 -2.60 -31.55
N MET A 42 34.47 -2.28 -31.16
CA MET A 42 33.81 -2.79 -29.95
C MET A 42 34.69 -2.65 -28.70
N GLY A 43 34.30 -3.26 -27.58
CA GLY A 43 35.04 -3.19 -26.30
C GLY A 43 34.14 -3.16 -25.07
N PHE A 44 32.89 -2.71 -25.22
CA PHE A 44 31.89 -2.68 -24.16
C PHE A 44 30.62 -3.41 -24.58
N LEU A 45 30.09 -4.21 -23.67
CA LEU A 45 28.79 -4.87 -23.81
C LEU A 45 27.94 -4.51 -22.59
N ASP A 46 26.89 -3.75 -22.85
CA ASP A 46 26.00 -3.20 -21.85
C ASP A 46 24.62 -3.88 -21.95
N PHE A 47 24.20 -4.51 -20.86
CA PHE A 47 22.92 -5.23 -20.77
C PHE A 47 21.80 -4.39 -20.14
N GLY A 48 22.07 -3.10 -19.88
CA GLY A 48 21.09 -2.20 -19.27
C GLY A 48 20.64 -2.71 -17.90
N GLY A 49 19.40 -2.35 -17.53
CA GLY A 49 18.74 -2.89 -16.34
C GLY A 49 18.16 -4.29 -16.53
N GLY A 50 17.40 -4.76 -15.53
CA GLY A 50 16.65 -6.01 -15.60
C GLY A 50 16.86 -6.93 -14.41
N LEU A 51 17.97 -6.76 -13.69
CA LEU A 51 18.19 -7.40 -12.39
C LEU A 51 17.04 -7.04 -11.45
N ALA A 52 16.31 -8.07 -11.02
CA ALA A 52 15.10 -7.95 -10.24
C ALA A 52 15.38 -7.80 -8.74
N VAL A 53 14.32 -7.45 -8.00
CA VAL A 53 14.27 -7.47 -6.53
C VAL A 53 13.17 -8.43 -6.10
N ASP A 54 13.42 -9.25 -5.09
CA ASP A 54 12.43 -10.18 -4.56
C ASP A 54 11.53 -9.47 -3.53
N TYR A 55 10.46 -8.81 -3.98
CA TYR A 55 9.53 -8.12 -3.09
C TYR A 55 8.73 -9.11 -2.25
N LEU A 56 8.33 -10.25 -2.81
CA LEU A 56 7.53 -11.27 -2.14
C LEU A 56 8.33 -12.16 -1.17
N GLY A 57 9.65 -12.23 -1.30
CA GLY A 57 10.48 -13.18 -0.57
C GLY A 57 10.29 -14.64 -0.99
N SER A 58 9.60 -14.88 -2.11
CA SER A 58 9.20 -16.22 -2.57
C SER A 58 10.24 -16.92 -3.46
N ARG A 59 11.24 -16.18 -3.95
CA ARG A 59 12.23 -16.65 -4.93
C ARG A 59 11.62 -17.42 -6.11
N SER A 60 10.63 -16.83 -6.76
CA SER A 60 9.83 -17.47 -7.80
C SER A 60 9.84 -16.69 -9.12
N ASN A 61 9.24 -17.27 -10.17
CA ASN A 61 9.02 -16.60 -11.47
C ASN A 61 7.90 -15.55 -11.42
N HIS A 62 7.38 -15.22 -10.24
CA HIS A 62 6.33 -14.20 -10.11
C HIS A 62 6.87 -12.84 -10.54
N THR A 63 6.03 -12.00 -11.15
CA THR A 63 6.40 -10.68 -11.69
C THR A 63 7.00 -9.74 -10.64
N GLN A 64 6.65 -9.94 -9.37
CA GLN A 64 7.15 -9.17 -8.21
C GLN A 64 8.21 -9.94 -7.39
N SER A 65 8.77 -11.01 -7.96
CA SER A 65 9.83 -11.82 -7.37
C SER A 65 10.92 -12.11 -8.43
N MET A 66 11.84 -13.02 -8.11
CA MET A 66 12.83 -13.53 -9.05
C MET A 66 13.28 -14.95 -8.70
N ASN A 67 13.53 -15.80 -9.71
CA ASN A 67 13.93 -17.20 -9.54
C ASN A 67 15.45 -17.44 -9.44
N TYR A 68 16.21 -16.36 -9.22
CA TYR A 68 17.66 -16.38 -9.24
C TYR A 68 18.24 -15.49 -8.16
N THR A 69 19.54 -15.60 -7.96
CA THR A 69 20.35 -14.76 -7.09
C THR A 69 21.21 -13.80 -7.90
N VAL A 70 21.71 -12.73 -7.28
CA VAL A 70 22.67 -11.81 -7.93
C VAL A 70 23.90 -12.58 -8.44
N ALA A 71 24.36 -13.59 -7.69
CA ALA A 71 25.48 -14.42 -8.09
C ALA A 71 25.19 -15.24 -9.36
N GLU A 72 24.01 -15.86 -9.45
CA GLU A 72 23.57 -16.59 -10.65
C GLU A 72 23.40 -15.65 -11.86
N TYR A 73 22.82 -14.46 -11.65
CA TYR A 73 22.73 -13.43 -12.69
C TYR A 73 24.10 -13.05 -13.25
N CYS A 74 25.08 -12.79 -12.38
CA CYS A 74 26.44 -12.48 -12.80
C CYS A 74 27.12 -13.67 -13.52
N ALA A 75 26.96 -14.89 -12.98
CA ALA A 75 27.55 -16.09 -13.56
C ALA A 75 27.00 -16.36 -14.97
N ASP A 76 25.68 -16.34 -15.15
CA ASP A 76 25.03 -16.61 -16.44
C ASP A 76 25.46 -15.61 -17.52
N ILE A 77 25.57 -14.32 -17.19
CA ILE A 77 26.06 -13.31 -18.14
C ILE A 77 27.48 -13.62 -18.58
N VAL A 78 28.38 -13.88 -17.63
CA VAL A 78 29.79 -14.14 -17.91
C VAL A 78 29.96 -15.43 -18.72
N GLU A 79 29.25 -16.49 -18.35
CA GLU A 79 29.28 -17.78 -19.05
C GLU A 79 28.84 -17.65 -20.50
N VAL A 80 27.69 -16.99 -20.77
CA VAL A 80 27.20 -16.83 -22.14
C VAL A 80 28.17 -16.02 -22.99
N ILE A 81 28.78 -14.98 -22.44
CA ILE A 81 29.79 -14.19 -23.15
C ILE A 81 30.98 -15.06 -23.53
N MET A 82 31.52 -15.83 -22.58
CA MET A 82 32.66 -16.72 -22.84
C MET A 82 32.31 -17.77 -23.89
N GLU A 83 31.20 -18.48 -23.71
CA GLU A 83 30.73 -19.52 -24.64
C GLU A 83 30.52 -18.99 -26.07
N THR A 84 30.07 -17.74 -26.21
CA THR A 84 29.75 -17.15 -27.52
C THR A 84 30.97 -16.52 -28.21
N LEU A 85 31.84 -15.84 -27.47
CA LEU A 85 32.96 -15.07 -28.05
C LEU A 85 34.24 -15.90 -28.22
N GLU A 86 34.53 -16.85 -27.32
CA GLU A 86 35.76 -17.67 -27.38
C GLU A 86 35.94 -18.43 -28.71
N PRO A 87 34.90 -19.10 -29.27
CA PRO A 87 35.03 -19.80 -30.55
C PRO A 87 35.42 -18.91 -31.73
N HIS A 88 35.14 -17.60 -31.62
CA HIS A 88 35.43 -16.60 -32.64
C HIS A 88 36.80 -15.91 -32.41
N GLY A 89 37.51 -16.24 -31.32
CA GLY A 89 38.78 -15.60 -30.96
C GLY A 89 38.64 -14.11 -30.65
N ILE A 90 37.45 -13.66 -30.26
CA ILE A 90 37.15 -12.26 -29.92
C ILE A 90 37.52 -12.02 -28.46
N ALA A 91 38.26 -10.94 -28.18
CA ALA A 91 38.60 -10.55 -26.81
C ALA A 91 37.33 -10.23 -25.99
N HIS A 92 37.30 -10.66 -24.74
CA HIS A 92 36.14 -10.45 -23.87
C HIS A 92 35.94 -8.95 -23.58
N PRO A 93 34.73 -8.40 -23.78
CA PRO A 93 34.43 -7.00 -23.55
C PRO A 93 34.41 -6.65 -22.07
N THR A 94 34.46 -5.35 -21.77
CA THR A 94 34.02 -4.83 -20.48
C THR A 94 32.51 -4.95 -20.39
N ILE A 95 32.02 -5.60 -19.34
CA ILE A 95 30.59 -5.78 -19.08
C ILE A 95 30.07 -4.57 -18.30
N VAL A 96 28.94 -4.02 -18.75
CA VAL A 96 28.21 -2.95 -18.07
C VAL A 96 26.80 -3.45 -17.76
N THR A 97 26.29 -3.09 -16.58
CA THR A 97 24.88 -3.27 -16.21
C THR A 97 24.36 -1.99 -15.58
N GLU A 98 23.11 -1.64 -15.86
CA GLU A 98 22.42 -0.46 -15.35
C GLU A 98 21.40 -0.88 -14.28
N SER A 99 21.86 -1.68 -13.31
CA SER A 99 21.04 -2.32 -12.28
C SER A 99 20.62 -1.33 -11.17
N GLY A 100 19.77 -0.37 -11.52
CA GLY A 100 19.29 0.68 -10.61
C GLY A 100 18.44 0.15 -9.47
N ARG A 101 17.27 -0.45 -9.78
CA ARG A 101 16.29 -0.97 -8.79
C ARG A 101 16.93 -1.77 -7.64
N PRO A 102 17.75 -2.81 -7.86
CA PRO A 102 18.36 -3.58 -6.75
C PRO A 102 19.36 -2.79 -5.91
N THR A 103 19.95 -1.72 -6.45
CA THR A 103 20.88 -0.84 -5.72
C THR A 103 20.13 0.10 -4.77
N VAL A 104 18.91 0.50 -5.12
CA VAL A 104 18.14 1.52 -4.41
C VAL A 104 16.85 1.02 -3.76
N ALA A 105 16.41 -0.23 -3.98
CA ALA A 105 15.17 -0.70 -3.35
C ALA A 105 15.28 -0.76 -1.82
N TYR A 106 16.41 -1.24 -1.29
CA TYR A 106 16.57 -1.61 0.12
C TYR A 106 16.97 -0.48 1.07
N TYR A 107 17.34 0.72 0.59
CA TYR A 107 17.90 1.77 1.45
C TYR A 107 16.86 2.65 2.15
N SER A 108 15.60 2.59 1.73
CA SER A 108 14.52 3.45 2.23
C SER A 108 13.32 2.62 2.68
N LEU A 109 12.65 3.11 3.72
CA LEU A 109 11.36 2.61 4.22
C LEU A 109 10.44 3.81 4.48
N LEU A 110 9.15 3.63 4.24
CA LEU A 110 8.12 4.59 4.62
C LEU A 110 7.62 4.23 6.02
N LEU A 111 7.55 5.20 6.92
CA LEU A 111 7.02 5.03 8.27
C LEU A 111 5.85 5.97 8.49
N PHE A 112 4.72 5.45 8.96
CA PHE A 112 3.55 6.25 9.32
C PHE A 112 2.85 5.69 10.55
N ASN A 113 2.12 6.55 11.26
CA ASN A 113 1.24 6.13 12.35
C ASN A 113 -0.15 5.79 11.82
N ILE A 114 -0.85 4.89 12.53
CA ILE A 114 -2.28 4.70 12.39
C ILE A 114 -2.97 5.70 13.30
N PHE A 115 -3.75 6.61 12.73
CA PHE A 115 -4.42 7.67 13.51
C PHE A 115 -5.88 7.33 13.84
N ASP A 116 -6.51 6.41 13.10
CA ASP A 116 -7.87 5.94 13.40
C ASP A 116 -8.08 4.48 12.94
N VAL A 117 -9.09 3.80 13.51
CA VAL A 117 -9.46 2.43 13.15
C VAL A 117 -10.99 2.28 13.09
N THR A 118 -11.52 1.94 11.91
CA THR A 118 -12.89 1.44 11.78
C THR A 118 -12.90 -0.07 12.04
N ARG A 119 -13.53 -0.45 13.15
CA ARG A 119 -13.72 -1.85 13.52
C ARG A 119 -15.10 -2.35 13.11
N PHE A 120 -15.16 -3.49 12.43
CA PHE A 120 -16.43 -4.11 12.09
C PHE A 120 -16.90 -5.06 13.19
N GLU A 121 -17.49 -4.48 14.24
CA GLU A 121 -18.03 -5.26 15.38
C GLU A 121 -19.54 -5.06 15.53
N PRO A 122 -20.31 -6.14 15.78
CA PRO A 122 -21.72 -6.01 16.02
C PRO A 122 -21.95 -5.37 17.38
N THR A 123 -22.90 -4.45 17.44
CA THR A 123 -23.42 -3.94 18.71
C THR A 123 -24.29 -4.99 19.39
N PRO A 124 -24.47 -4.95 20.72
CA PRO A 124 -25.37 -5.85 21.43
C PRO A 124 -26.76 -5.91 20.78
N LEU A 125 -27.25 -7.11 20.50
CA LEU A 125 -28.58 -7.29 19.93
C LEU A 125 -29.68 -7.00 20.95
N PRO A 126 -30.83 -6.48 20.49
CA PRO A 126 -32.03 -6.42 21.32
C PRO A 126 -32.51 -7.83 21.68
N SER A 127 -33.38 -7.90 22.69
CA SER A 127 -33.98 -9.16 23.13
C SER A 127 -34.87 -9.77 22.05
N ALA A 128 -35.07 -11.09 22.09
CA ALA A 128 -35.92 -11.78 21.12
C ALA A 128 -37.37 -11.26 21.10
N ASP A 129 -37.87 -10.77 22.24
CA ASP A 129 -39.21 -10.19 22.37
C ASP A 129 -39.33 -8.88 21.59
N GLU A 130 -38.29 -8.04 21.59
CA GLU A 130 -38.23 -6.79 20.82
C GLU A 130 -38.11 -7.04 19.31
N ILE A 131 -37.50 -8.17 18.91
CA ILE A 131 -37.38 -8.58 17.50
C ILE A 131 -38.70 -9.17 16.96
N SER A 132 -39.59 -9.63 17.84
CA SER A 132 -40.82 -10.31 17.43
C SER A 132 -41.80 -9.42 16.65
N GLU A 133 -41.73 -8.10 16.85
CA GLU A 133 -42.56 -7.08 16.19
C GLU A 133 -41.97 -6.55 14.87
N GLU A 134 -40.74 -6.93 14.51
CA GLU A 134 -40.05 -6.47 13.30
C GLU A 134 -40.49 -7.23 12.03
N ASP A 135 -39.99 -6.76 10.87
CA ASP A 135 -40.25 -7.37 9.57
C ASP A 135 -39.94 -8.89 9.58
N PRO A 136 -40.76 -9.75 8.93
CA PRO A 136 -40.53 -11.19 8.89
C PRO A 136 -39.11 -11.59 8.45
N LEU A 137 -38.47 -10.82 7.57
CA LEU A 137 -37.11 -11.10 7.12
C LEU A 137 -36.06 -10.84 8.21
N ILE A 138 -36.28 -9.88 9.12
CA ILE A 138 -35.41 -9.65 10.29
C ILE A 138 -35.51 -10.83 11.26
N ARG A 139 -36.72 -11.38 11.46
CA ARG A 139 -36.90 -12.59 12.26
C ARG A 139 -36.19 -13.79 11.62
N ASN A 140 -36.27 -13.95 10.30
CA ASN A 140 -35.54 -15.01 9.61
C ASN A 140 -34.01 -14.88 9.76
N LEU A 141 -33.47 -13.65 9.77
CA LEU A 141 -32.05 -13.41 10.10
C LEU A 141 -31.72 -13.84 11.53
N PHE A 142 -32.57 -13.47 12.51
CA PHE A 142 -32.38 -13.89 13.89
C PHE A 142 -32.43 -15.42 14.06
N GLU A 143 -33.39 -16.09 13.41
CA GLU A 143 -33.47 -17.55 13.38
C GLU A 143 -32.24 -18.18 12.72
N THR A 144 -31.74 -17.57 11.65
CA THR A 144 -30.50 -18.01 10.97
C THR A 144 -29.30 -17.94 11.91
N LEU A 145 -29.19 -16.87 12.72
CA LEU A 145 -28.16 -16.75 13.75
C LEU A 145 -28.28 -17.84 14.82
N GLN A 146 -29.49 -18.13 15.31
CA GLN A 146 -29.73 -19.17 16.33
C GLN A 146 -29.46 -20.60 15.81
N GLN A 147 -29.66 -20.83 14.52
CA GLN A 147 -29.43 -22.13 13.87
C GLN A 147 -28.00 -22.35 13.38
N LEU A 148 -27.13 -21.32 13.46
CA LEU A 148 -25.78 -21.37 12.90
C LEU A 148 -24.91 -22.41 13.62
N LYS A 149 -24.45 -23.40 12.84
CA LYS A 149 -23.59 -24.51 13.26
C LYS A 149 -22.63 -24.87 12.13
N ALA A 150 -21.53 -25.55 12.45
CA ALA A 150 -20.45 -25.92 11.51
C ALA A 150 -20.96 -26.68 10.26
N ASP A 151 -21.91 -27.59 10.44
CA ASP A 151 -22.50 -28.39 9.35
C ASP A 151 -23.49 -27.62 8.45
N ARG A 152 -23.85 -26.39 8.83
CA ARG A 152 -24.85 -25.56 8.14
C ARG A 152 -24.33 -24.20 7.70
N VAL A 153 -23.02 -23.95 7.84
CA VAL A 153 -22.39 -22.65 7.58
C VAL A 153 -22.75 -22.08 6.20
N GLN A 154 -22.61 -22.88 5.13
CA GLN A 154 -22.95 -22.44 3.77
C GLN A 154 -24.44 -22.06 3.63
N HIS A 155 -25.34 -22.87 4.19
CA HIS A 155 -26.77 -22.58 4.13
C HIS A 155 -27.11 -21.30 4.90
N CYS A 156 -26.53 -21.10 6.09
CA CYS A 156 -26.72 -19.89 6.87
C CYS A 156 -26.14 -18.66 6.15
N TYR A 157 -24.98 -18.76 5.51
CA TYR A 157 -24.41 -17.70 4.70
C TYR A 157 -25.36 -17.29 3.56
N ASN A 158 -25.81 -18.25 2.76
CA ASN A 158 -26.71 -18.01 1.62
C ASN A 158 -28.02 -17.33 2.06
N ASN A 159 -28.63 -17.81 3.16
CA ASN A 159 -29.82 -17.20 3.73
C ASN A 159 -29.56 -15.76 4.20
N THR A 160 -28.43 -15.53 4.86
CA THR A 160 -28.06 -14.20 5.37
C THR A 160 -27.90 -13.19 4.23
N VAL A 161 -27.19 -13.58 3.16
CA VAL A 161 -27.04 -12.76 1.95
C VAL A 161 -28.40 -12.46 1.32
N PHE A 162 -29.24 -13.48 1.14
CA PHE A 162 -30.58 -13.32 0.57
C PHE A 162 -31.44 -12.34 1.39
N TYR A 163 -31.56 -12.55 2.71
CA TYR A 163 -32.39 -11.68 3.56
C TYR A 163 -31.83 -10.25 3.66
N ARG A 164 -30.51 -10.08 3.70
CA ARG A 164 -29.85 -8.77 3.66
C ARG A 164 -30.25 -8.00 2.41
N ASP A 165 -30.16 -8.64 1.25
CA ASP A 165 -30.39 -7.98 -0.04
C ASP A 165 -31.88 -7.61 -0.20
N GLU A 166 -32.80 -8.49 0.20
CA GLU A 166 -34.24 -8.18 0.24
C GLU A 166 -34.57 -7.03 1.20
N LEU A 167 -33.98 -7.01 2.41
CA LEU A 167 -34.17 -5.92 3.37
C LEU A 167 -33.62 -4.58 2.86
N ARG A 168 -32.49 -4.59 2.16
CA ARG A 168 -31.95 -3.39 1.48
C ARG A 168 -32.89 -2.88 0.39
N GLU A 169 -33.49 -3.78 -0.38
CA GLU A 169 -34.49 -3.41 -1.40
C GLU A 169 -35.78 -2.83 -0.77
N LEU A 170 -36.26 -3.42 0.33
CA LEU A 170 -37.38 -2.89 1.09
C LEU A 170 -37.08 -1.49 1.63
N PHE A 171 -35.87 -1.25 2.15
CA PHE A 171 -35.47 0.07 2.61
C PHE A 171 -35.43 1.09 1.47
N LYS A 172 -34.82 0.74 0.32
CA LYS A 172 -34.81 1.61 -0.88
C LYS A 172 -36.21 2.00 -1.34
N ARG A 173 -37.18 1.11 -1.16
CA ARG A 173 -38.60 1.33 -1.50
C ARG A 173 -39.40 2.01 -0.38
N GLY A 174 -38.75 2.40 0.73
CA GLY A 174 -39.38 3.07 1.87
C GLY A 174 -40.33 2.17 2.68
N ARG A 175 -40.15 0.84 2.63
CA ARG A 175 -41.03 -0.13 3.30
C ARG A 175 -40.60 -0.47 4.73
N ILE A 176 -39.32 -0.30 5.05
CA ILE A 176 -38.79 -0.50 6.41
C ILE A 176 -38.10 0.76 6.91
N SER A 177 -38.02 0.90 8.23
CA SER A 177 -37.40 2.06 8.88
C SER A 177 -35.87 1.98 8.86
N LEU A 178 -35.20 3.11 9.14
CA LEU A 178 -33.75 3.13 9.37
C LEU A 178 -33.35 2.24 10.56
N ARG A 179 -34.17 2.16 11.61
CA ARG A 179 -33.91 1.30 12.77
C ARG A 179 -33.95 -0.17 12.39
N SER A 180 -34.96 -0.58 11.63
CA SER A 180 -35.08 -1.94 11.11
C SER A 180 -33.92 -2.30 10.18
N ARG A 181 -33.49 -1.37 9.31
CA ARG A 181 -32.29 -1.56 8.47
C ARG A 181 -31.02 -1.68 9.32
N ALA A 182 -30.83 -0.82 10.32
CA ALA A 182 -29.65 -0.87 11.20
C ALA A 182 -29.60 -2.20 11.99
N LEU A 183 -30.73 -2.66 12.52
CA LEU A 183 -30.84 -3.95 13.19
C LEU A 183 -30.51 -5.11 12.24
N ALA A 184 -31.03 -5.07 11.01
CA ALA A 184 -30.74 -6.09 10.00
C ALA A 184 -29.25 -6.15 9.64
N GLU A 185 -28.61 -5.01 9.38
CA GLU A 185 -27.17 -4.96 9.07
C GLU A 185 -26.33 -5.42 10.28
N ASN A 186 -26.72 -5.08 11.51
CA ASN A 186 -26.05 -5.56 12.72
C ASN A 186 -26.19 -7.08 12.92
N LEU A 187 -27.37 -7.65 12.66
CA LEU A 187 -27.60 -9.10 12.67
C LEU A 187 -26.75 -9.81 11.62
N VAL A 188 -26.72 -9.27 10.39
CA VAL A 188 -25.89 -9.79 9.30
C VAL A 188 -24.42 -9.80 9.69
N LEU A 189 -23.91 -8.70 10.25
CA LEU A 189 -22.52 -8.61 10.72
C LEU A 189 -22.23 -9.66 11.80
N GLN A 190 -23.14 -9.85 12.76
CA GLN A 190 -22.97 -10.86 13.80
C GLN A 190 -22.98 -12.29 13.24
N ILE A 191 -23.85 -12.59 12.27
CA ILE A 191 -23.87 -13.89 11.59
C ILE A 191 -22.56 -14.12 10.84
N PHE A 192 -22.09 -13.13 10.07
CA PHE A 192 -20.85 -13.25 9.31
C PHE A 192 -19.61 -13.41 10.21
N ARG A 193 -19.51 -12.67 11.33
CA ARG A 193 -18.43 -12.88 12.31
C ARG A 193 -18.47 -14.28 12.89
N ARG A 194 -19.65 -14.78 13.27
CA ARG A 194 -19.79 -16.13 13.81
C ARG A 194 -19.49 -17.21 12.77
N ILE A 195 -19.80 -16.97 11.50
CA ILE A 195 -19.39 -17.82 10.39
C ILE A 195 -17.86 -17.83 10.28
N ALA A 196 -17.21 -16.66 10.27
CA ALA A 196 -15.75 -16.56 10.19
C ALA A 196 -15.05 -17.35 11.32
N GLU A 197 -15.52 -17.21 12.56
CA GLU A 197 -15.03 -18.00 13.71
C GLU A 197 -15.20 -19.52 13.51
N LEU A 198 -16.29 -19.96 12.89
CA LEU A 198 -16.52 -21.39 12.60
C LEU A 198 -15.61 -21.88 11.47
N LEU A 199 -15.34 -21.06 10.45
CA LEU A 199 -14.44 -21.40 9.35
C LEU A 199 -13.01 -21.63 9.84
N ASP A 200 -12.55 -20.87 10.83
CA ASP A 200 -11.22 -21.04 11.44
C ASP A 200 -11.01 -22.44 12.03
N ASN A 201 -12.09 -23.05 12.55
CA ASN A 201 -12.06 -24.38 13.13
C ASN A 201 -12.14 -25.50 12.07
N LEU A 202 -12.62 -25.18 10.86
CA LEU A 202 -12.77 -26.14 9.76
C LEU A 202 -11.50 -26.26 8.91
N GLY A 203 -10.65 -25.24 8.88
CA GLY A 203 -9.41 -25.24 8.09
C GLY A 203 -9.69 -25.55 6.62
N ASP A 204 -9.06 -26.59 6.08
CA ASP A 204 -9.19 -26.99 4.67
C ASP A 204 -10.59 -27.49 4.29
N GLU A 205 -11.42 -27.91 5.26
CA GLU A 205 -12.81 -28.33 5.03
C GLU A 205 -13.76 -27.13 4.81
N ALA A 206 -13.27 -25.90 4.96
CA ALA A 206 -14.03 -24.69 4.71
C ALA A 206 -14.53 -24.62 3.25
N PRO A 207 -15.82 -24.32 3.02
CA PRO A 207 -16.36 -24.15 1.67
C PRO A 207 -15.58 -23.09 0.88
N PRO A 208 -15.16 -23.36 -0.36
CA PRO A 208 -14.35 -22.44 -1.16
C PRO A 208 -14.99 -21.05 -1.32
N GLU A 209 -16.31 -20.98 -1.44
CA GLU A 209 -17.08 -19.73 -1.60
C GLU A 209 -16.98 -18.80 -0.37
N LEU A 210 -16.65 -19.33 0.80
CA LEU A 210 -16.62 -18.58 2.05
C LEU A 210 -15.22 -18.17 2.49
N ARG A 211 -14.18 -18.60 1.76
CA ARG A 211 -12.78 -18.28 2.10
C ARG A 211 -12.51 -16.77 2.12
N GLY A 212 -13.17 -16.01 1.25
CA GLY A 212 -13.06 -14.54 1.20
C GLY A 212 -13.86 -13.78 2.26
N LEU A 213 -14.62 -14.47 3.13
CA LEU A 213 -15.44 -13.78 4.13
C LEU A 213 -14.60 -13.01 5.15
N ARG A 214 -13.44 -13.55 5.55
CA ARG A 214 -12.53 -12.85 6.46
C ARG A 214 -12.05 -11.53 5.87
N GLU A 215 -11.70 -11.53 4.59
CA GLU A 215 -11.28 -10.33 3.86
C GLU A 215 -12.39 -9.27 3.82
N GLN A 216 -13.65 -9.69 3.69
CA GLN A 216 -14.80 -8.78 3.73
C GLN A 216 -15.12 -8.23 5.12
N LEU A 217 -14.65 -8.88 6.18
CA LEU A 217 -14.80 -8.47 7.57
C LEU A 217 -13.56 -7.76 8.12
N ALA A 218 -12.55 -7.54 7.28
CA ALA A 218 -11.32 -6.90 7.68
C ALA A 218 -11.59 -5.48 8.20
N ASP A 219 -10.93 -5.13 9.30
CA ASP A 219 -10.95 -3.77 9.82
C ASP A 219 -10.24 -2.81 8.86
N ILE A 220 -10.56 -1.53 8.97
CA ILE A 220 -9.86 -0.48 8.23
C ILE A 220 -9.00 0.30 9.22
N TYR A 221 -7.68 0.24 9.03
CA TYR A 221 -6.71 1.01 9.79
C TYR A 221 -6.34 2.23 8.93
N TYR A 222 -6.63 3.43 9.41
CA TYR A 222 -6.32 4.65 8.68
C TYR A 222 -4.89 5.09 9.00
N GLY A 223 -4.00 4.91 8.04
CA GLY A 223 -2.62 5.38 8.10
C GLY A 223 -2.54 6.85 7.75
N ASN A 224 -1.71 7.59 8.49
CA ASN A 224 -1.41 8.99 8.19
C ASN A 224 -0.39 9.07 7.03
N LEU A 225 -0.82 8.67 5.83
CA LEU A 225 -0.03 8.69 4.59
C LEU A 225 -0.91 9.03 3.39
N SER A 226 -0.27 9.26 2.24
CA SER A 226 -0.94 9.25 0.94
C SER A 226 -0.30 8.16 0.09
N VAL A 227 -1.09 7.20 -0.37
CA VAL A 227 -0.62 6.11 -1.24
C VAL A 227 -0.16 6.67 -2.60
N PHE A 228 -0.84 7.70 -3.10
CA PHE A 228 -0.48 8.35 -4.37
C PHE A 228 0.86 9.08 -4.31
N GLN A 229 1.18 9.67 -3.15
CA GLN A 229 2.45 10.38 -2.95
C GLN A 229 3.60 9.40 -2.66
N SER A 230 3.40 8.44 -1.75
CA SER A 230 4.51 7.64 -1.22
C SER A 230 4.59 6.22 -1.80
N LEU A 231 3.51 5.72 -2.41
CA LEU A 231 3.42 4.36 -2.96
C LEU A 231 2.78 4.32 -4.37
N PRO A 232 3.22 5.15 -5.33
CA PRO A 232 2.58 5.26 -6.64
C PRO A 232 2.55 3.93 -7.42
N ASP A 233 3.62 3.12 -7.38
CA ASP A 233 3.64 1.80 -8.02
C ASP A 233 2.58 0.84 -7.43
N HIS A 234 2.20 0.99 -6.16
CA HIS A 234 1.13 0.17 -5.57
C HIS A 234 -0.21 0.45 -6.27
N TRP A 235 -0.53 1.73 -6.43
CA TRP A 235 -1.74 2.18 -7.10
C TRP A 235 -1.71 1.92 -8.62
N ALA A 236 -0.58 2.17 -9.28
CA ALA A 236 -0.51 2.18 -10.75
C ALA A 236 -0.35 0.79 -11.37
N ILE A 237 0.38 -0.13 -10.71
CA ILE A 237 0.76 -1.43 -11.27
C ILE A 237 0.62 -2.60 -10.28
N ASP A 238 -0.20 -2.41 -9.24
CA ASP A 238 -0.47 -3.42 -8.20
C ASP A 238 0.81 -3.92 -7.48
N GLN A 239 1.87 -3.10 -7.43
CA GLN A 239 3.14 -3.49 -6.79
C GLN A 239 2.92 -3.81 -5.31
N VAL A 240 3.33 -5.00 -4.89
CA VAL A 240 3.30 -5.39 -3.47
C VAL A 240 4.60 -4.95 -2.81
N PHE A 241 4.46 -4.41 -1.60
CA PHE A 241 5.55 -4.06 -0.72
C PHE A 241 5.41 -4.86 0.59
N PRO A 242 6.53 -5.26 1.24
CA PRO A 242 6.44 -5.75 2.61
C PRO A 242 5.93 -4.65 3.53
N VAL A 243 4.86 -4.95 4.27
CA VAL A 243 4.25 -4.05 5.24
C VAL A 243 4.16 -4.76 6.58
N MET A 244 4.64 -4.12 7.64
CA MET A 244 4.50 -4.67 8.99
C MET A 244 4.57 -3.58 10.07
N PRO A 245 3.99 -3.82 11.26
CA PRO A 245 4.27 -3.01 12.43
C PRO A 245 5.77 -2.98 12.73
N ILE A 246 6.29 -1.87 13.25
CA ILE A 246 7.71 -1.78 13.66
C ILE A 246 7.92 -2.05 15.15
N HIS A 247 6.84 -2.32 15.88
CA HIS A 247 6.83 -2.58 17.31
C HIS A 247 5.77 -3.64 17.66
N ARG A 248 5.77 -4.11 18.92
CA ARG A 248 4.90 -5.19 19.43
C ARG A 248 5.06 -6.52 18.68
N LEU A 249 6.24 -6.77 18.10
CA LEU A 249 6.51 -7.96 17.28
C LEU A 249 6.56 -9.28 18.07
N ASP A 250 6.61 -9.19 19.40
CA ASP A 250 6.50 -10.28 20.35
C ASP A 250 5.04 -10.60 20.76
N GLU A 251 4.10 -9.74 20.38
CA GLU A 251 2.67 -9.96 20.56
C GLU A 251 2.05 -10.59 19.31
N LYS A 252 1.08 -11.48 19.48
CA LYS A 252 0.38 -12.07 18.34
C LYS A 252 -0.73 -11.11 17.86
N PRO A 253 -0.71 -10.64 16.60
CA PRO A 253 -1.83 -9.86 16.06
C PRO A 253 -3.12 -10.68 16.02
N SER A 254 -4.26 -10.02 16.21
CA SER A 254 -5.57 -10.68 16.33
C SER A 254 -6.67 -10.07 15.45
N ARG A 255 -6.32 -9.09 14.62
CA ARG A 255 -7.24 -8.40 13.71
C ARG A 255 -6.69 -8.51 12.29
N ASP A 256 -7.52 -8.95 11.35
CA ASP A 256 -7.21 -8.86 9.93
C ASP A 256 -7.65 -7.46 9.46
N ALA A 257 -6.77 -6.75 8.75
CA ALA A 257 -7.01 -5.37 8.38
C ALA A 257 -6.54 -5.03 6.97
N ILE A 258 -7.17 -4.03 6.37
CA ILE A 258 -6.58 -3.24 5.28
C ILE A 258 -6.10 -1.92 5.84
N ILE A 259 -5.16 -1.28 5.14
CA ILE A 259 -4.69 0.06 5.51
C ILE A 259 -5.27 1.05 4.51
N ALA A 260 -6.15 1.93 4.95
CA ALA A 260 -6.60 3.06 4.15
C ALA A 260 -5.71 4.26 4.43
N ASP A 261 -5.52 5.12 3.44
CA ASP A 261 -4.80 6.37 3.58
C ASP A 261 -5.76 7.52 3.99
N ILE A 262 -5.26 8.74 4.11
CA ILE A 262 -6.08 9.92 4.50
C ILE A 262 -6.71 10.67 3.32
N THR A 263 -6.58 10.15 2.11
CA THR A 263 -7.17 10.77 0.94
C THR A 263 -8.68 10.53 0.89
N CYS A 264 -9.36 11.33 0.08
CA CYS A 264 -10.79 11.17 -0.16
C CYS A 264 -11.09 10.14 -1.26
N ASP A 265 -10.04 9.57 -1.86
CA ASP A 265 -10.17 8.60 -2.94
C ASP A 265 -10.23 7.18 -2.35
N SER A 266 -11.18 6.38 -2.83
CA SER A 266 -11.31 4.99 -2.40
C SER A 266 -10.11 4.13 -2.79
N ASP A 267 -9.35 4.54 -3.82
CA ASP A 267 -8.14 3.84 -4.25
C ASP A 267 -6.93 4.13 -3.36
N GLY A 268 -7.04 5.12 -2.45
CA GLY A 268 -6.06 5.41 -1.40
C GLY A 268 -6.04 4.34 -0.31
N ARG A 269 -5.61 3.12 -0.66
CA ARG A 269 -5.49 2.01 0.29
C ARG A 269 -4.42 1.02 -0.10
N ILE A 270 -3.89 0.32 0.89
CA ILE A 270 -3.05 -0.86 0.75
C ILE A 270 -3.93 -2.07 1.05
N ASP A 271 -4.25 -2.84 0.00
CA ASP A 271 -5.11 -4.03 0.09
C ASP A 271 -4.45 -5.31 -0.46
N SER A 272 -3.15 -5.28 -0.72
CA SER A 272 -2.38 -6.44 -1.18
C SER A 272 -1.11 -6.56 -0.35
N PHE A 273 -1.01 -7.65 0.41
CA PHE A 273 0.07 -7.91 1.36
C PHE A 273 0.76 -9.23 1.07
N ILE A 274 1.92 -9.43 1.69
CA ILE A 274 2.72 -10.66 1.55
C ILE A 274 2.31 -11.66 2.62
N ASP A 275 2.08 -12.90 2.23
CA ASP A 275 1.83 -14.05 3.11
C ASP A 275 2.77 -15.22 2.76
N ALA A 276 2.87 -16.21 3.64
CA ALA A 276 3.69 -17.41 3.45
C ALA A 276 3.35 -18.18 2.15
N HIS A 277 2.14 -18.01 1.62
CA HIS A 277 1.66 -18.67 0.41
C HIS A 277 1.61 -17.75 -0.83
N GLY A 278 2.11 -16.50 -0.73
CA GLY A 278 2.13 -15.54 -1.82
C GLY A 278 1.59 -14.18 -1.39
N THR A 279 0.44 -13.79 -1.95
CA THR A 279 -0.21 -12.51 -1.64
C THR A 279 -1.57 -12.74 -0.99
N CYS A 280 -1.93 -11.91 -0.02
CA CYS A 280 -3.24 -11.91 0.65
C CYS A 280 -3.86 -10.50 0.61
N LYS A 281 -5.16 -10.41 0.90
CA LYS A 281 -5.90 -9.14 0.89
C LYS A 281 -5.93 -8.40 2.22
N THR A 282 -5.36 -8.98 3.28
CA THR A 282 -5.40 -8.40 4.62
C THR A 282 -4.07 -8.61 5.34
N LEU A 283 -3.74 -7.68 6.23
CA LEU A 283 -2.58 -7.74 7.09
C LEU A 283 -3.01 -8.02 8.54
N PRO A 284 -2.45 -9.03 9.20
CA PRO A 284 -2.67 -9.23 10.63
C PRO A 284 -2.04 -8.07 11.43
N LEU A 285 -2.88 -7.32 12.15
CA LEU A 285 -2.47 -6.21 13.01
C LEU A 285 -2.92 -6.40 14.47
N HIS A 286 -2.27 -5.68 15.36
CA HIS A 286 -2.66 -5.62 16.77
C HIS A 286 -3.92 -4.77 16.93
N PRO A 287 -4.85 -5.15 17.82
CA PRO A 287 -5.92 -4.25 18.21
C PRO A 287 -5.34 -3.05 18.95
N ILE A 288 -5.67 -1.84 18.50
CA ILE A 288 -5.15 -0.58 19.05
C ILE A 288 -6.25 0.40 19.39
N ASP A 289 -5.99 1.26 20.37
CA ASP A 289 -6.81 2.44 20.67
C ASP A 289 -6.04 3.70 20.27
N PRO A 290 -6.32 4.28 19.08
CA PRO A 290 -5.56 5.42 18.56
C PRO A 290 -5.57 6.65 19.48
N GLU A 291 -6.57 6.79 20.38
CA GLU A 291 -6.61 7.88 21.36
C GLU A 291 -5.64 7.66 22.54
N LYS A 292 -5.10 6.45 22.71
CA LYS A 292 -4.30 6.07 23.89
C LYS A 292 -2.88 5.63 23.56
N GLU A 293 -2.64 5.14 22.35
CA GLU A 293 -1.34 4.62 21.95
C GLU A 293 -1.00 4.95 20.50
N ASP A 294 0.27 5.28 20.25
CA ASP A 294 0.79 5.41 18.89
C ASP A 294 1.09 4.02 18.31
N TYR A 295 0.59 3.77 17.10
CA TYR A 295 0.85 2.54 16.39
C TYR A 295 1.49 2.81 15.04
N PHE A 296 2.71 2.32 14.83
CA PHE A 296 3.51 2.64 13.65
C PHE A 296 3.66 1.43 12.73
N VAL A 297 3.46 1.67 11.44
CA VAL A 297 3.59 0.68 10.38
C VAL A 297 4.67 1.14 9.41
N GLY A 298 5.54 0.20 9.04
CA GLY A 298 6.58 0.41 8.03
C GLY A 298 6.22 -0.26 6.71
N VAL A 299 6.48 0.42 5.60
CA VAL A 299 6.49 -0.14 4.25
C VAL A 299 7.93 -0.20 3.77
N PHE A 300 8.38 -1.40 3.42
CA PHE A 300 9.76 -1.66 3.06
C PHE A 300 9.91 -1.76 1.55
N LEU A 301 11.15 -1.67 1.07
CA LEU A 301 11.50 -1.77 -0.35
C LEU A 301 10.94 -0.63 -1.22
N VAL A 302 10.74 0.55 -0.64
CA VAL A 302 10.18 1.72 -1.32
C VAL A 302 11.23 2.64 -1.94
N GLY A 303 12.52 2.31 -1.86
CA GLY A 303 13.58 3.23 -2.30
C GLY A 303 13.76 3.35 -3.83
N ALA A 304 13.12 2.48 -4.61
CA ALA A 304 13.16 2.54 -6.08
C ALA A 304 11.86 3.14 -6.62
N TYR A 305 11.96 4.13 -7.51
CA TYR A 305 10.86 4.80 -8.22
C TYR A 305 9.89 5.64 -7.37
N GLN A 306 9.55 5.21 -6.16
CA GLN A 306 8.45 5.78 -5.38
C GLN A 306 8.57 7.29 -5.13
N GLU A 307 9.72 7.75 -4.64
CA GLU A 307 9.95 9.17 -4.32
C GLU A 307 9.79 10.09 -5.54
N THR A 308 10.17 9.62 -6.74
CA THR A 308 10.14 10.45 -7.95
C THR A 308 8.79 10.42 -8.66
N LEU A 309 7.98 9.38 -8.42
CA LEU A 309 6.69 9.17 -9.10
C LEU A 309 5.49 9.66 -8.27
N GLY A 310 5.72 10.13 -7.04
CA GLY A 310 4.66 10.67 -6.19
C GLY A 310 3.92 11.84 -6.83
N ASP A 311 2.61 11.91 -6.60
CA ASP A 311 1.76 13.02 -7.00
C ASP A 311 1.05 13.66 -5.80
N LEU A 312 0.73 14.94 -5.94
CA LEU A 312 0.10 15.81 -4.93
C LEU A 312 -1.42 15.57 -4.85
N HIS A 313 -1.85 14.31 -4.83
CA HIS A 313 -3.27 13.97 -4.73
C HIS A 313 -3.85 14.52 -3.43
N ASN A 314 -5.01 15.19 -3.51
CA ASN A 314 -5.60 15.94 -2.41
C ASN A 314 -4.70 17.02 -1.78
N LEU A 315 -3.66 17.48 -2.49
CA LEU A 315 -2.69 18.45 -1.97
C LEU A 315 -1.94 17.93 -0.73
N PHE A 316 -1.70 16.61 -0.64
CA PHE A 316 -0.68 16.07 0.25
C PHE A 316 0.68 16.14 -0.46
N GLY A 317 1.67 16.75 0.20
CA GLY A 317 2.97 17.01 -0.40
C GLY A 317 4.04 16.02 0.00
N ASP A 318 5.29 16.36 -0.31
CA ASP A 318 6.43 15.51 0.02
C ASP A 318 6.49 15.22 1.53
N THR A 319 6.92 14.01 1.89
CA THR A 319 7.02 13.60 3.29
C THR A 319 8.35 14.01 3.92
N ASP A 320 8.39 14.08 5.25
CA ASP A 320 9.65 14.22 5.99
C ASP A 320 10.60 13.05 5.68
N VAL A 321 11.88 13.36 5.43
CA VAL A 321 12.92 12.36 5.13
C VAL A 321 14.10 12.52 6.09
N ALA A 322 14.43 11.44 6.80
CA ALA A 322 15.60 11.34 7.66
C ALA A 322 16.59 10.27 7.15
N SER A 323 17.85 10.66 6.94
CA SER A 323 18.93 9.74 6.55
C SER A 323 19.70 9.25 7.77
N VAL A 324 19.50 8.00 8.14
CA VAL A 324 20.13 7.39 9.33
C VAL A 324 21.38 6.60 8.94
N ARG A 325 22.50 6.85 9.62
CA ARG A 325 23.74 6.06 9.50
C ARG A 325 23.94 5.23 10.75
N ILE A 326 24.16 3.93 10.59
CA ILE A 326 24.53 3.03 11.68
C ILE A 326 26.06 2.94 11.73
N ASN A 327 26.63 3.23 12.90
CA ASN A 327 28.07 3.17 13.16
C ASN A 327 28.53 1.74 13.48
N ALA A 328 29.83 1.50 13.38
CA ALA A 328 30.41 0.18 13.65
C ALA A 328 30.20 -0.33 15.09
N ASP A 329 29.92 0.56 16.04
CA ASP A 329 29.63 0.24 17.44
C ASP A 329 28.13 0.00 17.72
N GLY A 330 27.27 0.12 16.71
CA GLY A 330 25.83 -0.03 16.81
C GLY A 330 25.08 1.24 17.22
N SER A 331 25.78 2.36 17.46
CA SER A 331 25.13 3.67 17.59
C SER A 331 24.62 4.16 16.23
N PHE A 332 23.75 5.17 16.22
CA PHE A 332 23.26 5.78 14.98
C PHE A 332 23.37 7.30 15.01
N ASP A 333 23.61 7.87 13.82
CA ASP A 333 23.61 9.30 13.56
C ASP A 333 22.53 9.64 12.53
N ILE A 334 21.79 10.72 12.77
CA ILE A 334 20.92 11.32 11.75
C ILE A 334 21.79 12.29 10.96
N THR A 335 22.06 11.94 9.70
CA THR A 335 23.03 12.64 8.85
C THR A 335 22.43 13.74 8.01
N ARG A 336 21.14 13.62 7.70
CA ARG A 336 20.36 14.59 6.92
C ARG A 336 18.90 14.48 7.30
N GLU A 337 18.26 15.62 7.44
CA GLU A 337 16.82 15.76 7.62
C GLU A 337 16.34 16.71 6.53
N THR A 338 15.26 16.33 5.87
CA THR A 338 14.57 17.16 4.88
C THR A 338 13.12 17.23 5.34
N GLU A 339 12.66 18.44 5.65
CA GLU A 339 11.26 18.69 6.01
C GLU A 339 10.39 18.47 4.77
N GLY A 340 9.23 17.84 4.98
CA GLY A 340 8.20 17.69 3.98
C GLY A 340 7.49 19.02 3.68
N ASP A 341 6.57 18.98 2.73
CA ASP A 341 5.90 20.19 2.26
C ASP A 341 4.89 20.73 3.29
N SER A 342 4.96 22.04 3.54
CA SER A 342 3.91 22.76 4.26
C SER A 342 2.70 23.04 3.35
N ILE A 343 1.53 23.29 3.93
CA ILE A 343 0.34 23.73 3.17
C ILE A 343 0.66 24.97 2.31
N ALA A 344 1.50 25.89 2.81
CA ALA A 344 1.93 27.06 2.05
C ALA A 344 2.80 26.71 0.83
N ASP A 345 3.63 25.68 0.90
CA ASP A 345 4.44 25.23 -0.24
C ASP A 345 3.56 24.58 -1.30
N ILE A 346 2.61 23.77 -0.86
CA ILE A 346 1.65 23.12 -1.76
C ILE A 346 0.78 24.13 -2.50
N LEU A 347 0.32 25.16 -1.80
CA LEU A 347 -0.43 26.26 -2.41
C LEU A 347 0.38 27.03 -3.47
N LYS A 348 1.72 27.10 -3.35
CA LYS A 348 2.56 27.72 -4.40
C LYS A 348 2.57 26.87 -5.67
N TYR A 349 2.59 25.53 -5.56
CA TYR A 349 2.52 24.65 -6.75
C TYR A 349 1.27 24.92 -7.57
N VAL A 350 0.12 25.10 -6.91
CA VAL A 350 -1.16 25.47 -7.54
C VAL A 350 -1.33 26.98 -7.80
N GLN A 351 -0.22 27.73 -7.86
CA GLN A 351 -0.14 29.15 -8.25
C GLN A 351 -0.85 30.13 -7.30
N TYR A 352 -1.06 29.75 -6.04
CA TYR A 352 -1.45 30.71 -5.00
C TYR A 352 -0.24 31.34 -4.35
N ASN A 353 -0.41 32.57 -3.86
CA ASN A 353 0.57 33.25 -3.03
C ASN A 353 0.09 33.22 -1.55
N PRO A 354 0.72 32.42 -0.67
CA PRO A 354 0.33 32.31 0.73
C PRO A 354 0.31 33.65 1.49
N LYS A 355 1.18 34.60 1.11
CA LYS A 355 1.19 35.94 1.71
C LYS A 355 -0.09 36.70 1.39
N ASP A 356 -0.49 36.69 0.12
CA ASP A 356 -1.71 37.38 -0.34
C ASP A 356 -2.95 36.73 0.27
N LEU A 357 -2.96 35.40 0.45
CA LEU A 357 -4.04 34.68 1.15
C LEU A 357 -4.14 35.11 2.61
N LEU A 358 -3.02 35.18 3.33
CA LEU A 358 -2.99 35.63 4.72
C LEU A 358 -3.46 37.08 4.88
N GLU A 359 -3.06 37.98 3.97
CA GLU A 359 -3.52 39.37 3.97
C GLU A 359 -5.02 39.48 3.72
N ARG A 360 -5.55 38.77 2.71
CA ARG A 360 -7.01 38.73 2.45
C ARG A 360 -7.80 38.16 3.63
N PHE A 361 -7.27 37.14 4.30
CA PHE A 361 -7.89 36.57 5.49
C PHE A 361 -7.90 37.56 6.67
N ARG A 362 -6.81 38.29 6.87
CA ARG A 362 -6.72 39.37 7.88
C ARG A 362 -7.73 40.47 7.64
N ASP A 363 -7.90 40.90 6.39
CA ASP A 363 -8.90 41.92 6.02
C ASP A 363 -10.31 41.43 6.27
N THR A 364 -10.60 40.16 5.94
CA THR A 364 -11.90 39.52 6.19
C THR A 364 -12.22 39.47 7.68
N ALA A 365 -11.24 39.07 8.51
CA ALA A 365 -11.39 39.04 9.96
C ALA A 365 -11.57 40.45 10.55
N GLU A 366 -10.91 41.47 10.01
CA GLU A 366 -11.11 42.86 10.42
C GLU A 366 -12.52 43.37 10.08
N GLN A 367 -13.05 43.03 8.90
CA GLN A 367 -14.44 43.35 8.55
C GLN A 367 -15.45 42.64 9.46
N ALA A 368 -15.15 41.43 9.94
CA ALA A 368 -15.99 40.72 10.90
C ALA A 368 -16.01 41.44 12.27
N VAL A 369 -14.86 41.95 12.72
CA VAL A 369 -14.79 42.81 13.93
C VAL A 369 -15.62 44.07 13.76
N ARG A 370 -15.50 44.77 12.63
CA ARG A 370 -16.27 46.01 12.35
C ARG A 370 -17.78 45.78 12.34
N ARG A 371 -18.24 44.59 11.94
CA ARG A 371 -19.65 44.18 11.94
C ARG A 371 -20.13 43.62 13.29
N GLY A 372 -19.25 43.51 14.28
CA GLY A 372 -19.57 42.97 15.61
C GLY A 372 -19.80 41.46 15.64
N ALA A 373 -19.36 40.71 14.62
CA ALA A 373 -19.51 39.25 14.57
C ALA A 373 -18.46 38.52 15.43
N ILE A 374 -17.28 39.12 15.60
CA ILE A 374 -16.19 38.63 16.45
C ILE A 374 -15.53 39.81 17.18
N THR A 375 -14.84 39.51 18.27
CA THR A 375 -14.03 40.45 19.06
C THR A 375 -12.63 40.61 18.48
N VAL A 376 -11.90 41.63 18.95
CA VAL A 376 -10.49 41.86 18.57
C VAL A 376 -9.58 40.72 19.05
N ALA A 377 -9.90 40.11 20.20
CA ALA A 377 -9.15 38.98 20.73
C ALA A 377 -9.35 37.73 19.85
N GLU A 378 -10.60 37.39 19.53
CA GLU A 378 -10.93 36.26 18.63
C GLU A 378 -10.33 36.47 17.24
N ARG A 379 -10.32 37.70 16.70
CA ARG A 379 -9.64 37.99 15.43
C ARG A 379 -8.18 37.56 15.46
N ARG A 380 -7.46 37.88 16.54
CA ARG A 380 -6.03 37.54 16.65
C ARG A 380 -5.85 36.02 16.66
N GLU A 381 -6.61 35.34 17.49
CA GLU A 381 -6.57 33.88 17.60
C GLU A 381 -6.88 33.18 16.26
N ILE A 382 -7.94 33.62 15.56
CA ILE A 382 -8.34 33.07 14.26
C ILE A 382 -7.25 33.30 13.19
N VAL A 383 -6.67 34.50 13.14
CA VAL A 383 -5.59 34.81 12.18
C VAL A 383 -4.31 34.04 12.50
N ASP A 384 -3.96 33.92 13.78
CA ASP A 384 -2.78 33.18 14.22
C ASP A 384 -2.94 31.68 13.91
N CYS A 385 -4.14 31.13 14.14
CA CYS A 385 -4.52 29.75 13.78
C CYS A 385 -4.42 29.52 12.26
N PHE A 386 -5.01 30.41 11.44
CA PHE A 386 -4.90 30.31 9.98
C PHE A 386 -3.45 30.38 9.49
N ALA A 387 -2.65 31.28 10.07
CA ALA A 387 -1.24 31.41 9.73
C ALA A 387 -0.42 30.18 10.17
N ALA A 388 -0.78 29.57 11.31
CA ALA A 388 -0.18 28.32 11.76
C ALA A 388 -0.54 27.17 10.81
N GLY A 389 -1.81 27.02 10.43
CA GLY A 389 -2.24 26.03 9.44
C GLY A 389 -1.50 26.15 8.11
N LEU A 390 -1.28 27.38 7.60
CA LEU A 390 -0.47 27.56 6.39
C LEU A 390 0.98 27.08 6.52
N ARG A 391 1.58 27.16 7.72
CA ARG A 391 2.94 26.66 7.98
C ARG A 391 2.97 25.19 8.41
N GLY A 392 1.81 24.63 8.73
CA GLY A 392 1.66 23.25 9.15
C GLY A 392 2.01 22.30 8.01
N TYR A 393 2.45 21.12 8.41
CA TYR A 393 2.68 20.00 7.51
C TYR A 393 1.36 19.59 6.84
N SER A 394 1.42 19.03 5.63
CA SER A 394 0.20 18.66 4.90
C SER A 394 -0.55 17.47 5.49
N TYR A 395 0.09 16.69 6.35
CA TYR A 395 -0.47 15.49 6.99
C TYR A 395 -1.09 15.82 8.35
N TYR A 396 -1.86 14.87 8.91
CA TYR A 396 -2.53 15.10 10.19
C TYR A 396 -1.52 15.10 11.36
N GLU A 397 -1.75 16.01 12.30
CA GLU A 397 -1.11 16.00 13.62
C GLU A 397 -1.89 15.06 14.54
N SER A 398 -1.18 14.26 15.34
CA SER A 398 -1.75 13.35 16.34
C SER A 398 -2.17 14.02 17.64
#